data_AF-A0A1B1S229-F1
#
_entry.id   AF-A0A1B1S229-F1
#
_cell.length_a   1.000
_cell.length_b   1.000
_cell.length_c   1.000
_cell.angle_alpha   90.00
_cell.angle_beta   90.00
_cell.angle_gamma   90.00
#
_symmetry.space_group_name_H-M   'P 1'
#
loop_
_entity.id
_entity.type
_entity.pdbx_description
1 polymer ?
#
loop_
_entity_poly.entity_id
_entity_poly.type
_entity_poly.pdbx_seq_one_letter_code
_entity_poly.pdbx_strand_id
1 'polypeptide(L)' 'MESFLKRIRYAGLLIFTLGILLSVIVFVNFVFHLTDALWLQIYFIRLYLFLAVAGILLYILITFRRKKE' A
#
# COMPACT_ATOMS: atom_id res chain seq x y z
N MET A 1 7.89 13.21 20.67
CA MET A 1 6.77 12.64 19.89
C MET A 1 6.94 12.77 18.38
N GLU A 2 7.50 13.87 17.88
CA GLU A 2 7.62 14.13 16.43
C GLU A 2 8.35 13.04 15.62
N SER A 3 9.45 12.49 16.15
CA SER A 3 10.21 11.45 15.43
C SER A 3 9.43 10.12 15.29
N PHE A 4 8.48 9.85 16.18
CA PHE A 4 7.63 8.65 16.11
C PHE A 4 6.56 8.82 15.04
N LEU A 5 5.88 9.98 15.02
CA LEU A 5 4.90 10.33 13.98
C LEU A 5 5.53 10.35 12.58
N LYS A 6 6.76 10.86 12.46
CA LYS A 6 7.51 10.87 11.19
C LYS A 6 7.79 9.44 10.67
N ARG A 7 8.16 8.51 11.56
CA ARG A 7 8.36 7.09 11.22
C ARG A 7 7.08 6.42 10.75
N ILE A 8 5.96 6.64 11.46
CA ILE A 8 4.67 6.06 11.06
C ILE A 8 4.22 6.63 9.71
N ARG A 9 4.45 7.93 9.44
CA ARG A 9 4.15 8.52 8.12
C ARG A 9 4.90 7.81 6.99
N TYR A 10 6.20 7.58 7.17
CA TYR A 10 7.01 6.86 6.19
C TYR A 10 6.59 5.39 6.07
N ALA A 11 6.21 4.73 7.17
CA ALA A 11 5.67 3.38 7.13
C ALA A 11 4.36 3.32 6.32
N GLY A 12 3.45 4.26 6.50
CA GLY A 12 2.21 4.35 5.71
C GLY A 12 2.48 4.56 4.22
N LEU A 13 3.45 5.42 3.89
CA LEU A 13 3.86 5.64 2.51
C LEU A 13 4.50 4.39 1.89
N LEU A 14 5.34 3.66 2.65
CA LEU A 14 5.91 2.38 2.23
C LEU A 14 4.83 1.34 1.96
N ILE A 15 3.87 1.19 2.88
CA ILE A 15 2.74 0.26 2.73
C ILE A 15 1.92 0.61 1.49
N PHE A 16 1.67 1.91 1.27
CA PHE A 16 0.98 2.39 0.07
C PHE A 16 1.74 2.00 -1.21
N THR A 17 3.04 2.32 -1.28
CA THR A 17 3.87 2.01 -2.44
C THR A 17 3.92 0.51 -2.70
N LEU A 18 4.10 -0.32 -1.66
CA LEU A 18 4.09 -1.78 -1.78
C LEU A 18 2.75 -2.31 -2.26
N GLY A 19 1.63 -1.80 -1.72
CA GLY A 19 0.29 -2.19 -2.15
C GLY A 19 0.02 -1.89 -3.62
N ILE A 20 0.42 -0.70 -4.09
CA ILE A 20 0.34 -0.33 -5.52
C ILE A 20 1.20 -1.26 -6.36
N LEU A 21 2.46 -1.48 -5.96
CA LEU A 21 3.41 -2.29 -6.72
C LEU A 21 2.91 -3.73 -6.88
N LEU A 22 2.46 -4.34 -5.78
CA LEU A 22 1.87 -5.68 -5.79
C LEU A 22 0.61 -5.75 -6.65
N SER A 23 -0.26 -4.74 -6.58
CA SER A 23 -1.45 -4.66 -7.43
C SER A 23 -1.11 -4.64 -8.92
N VAL A 24 -0.09 -3.84 -9.31
CA VAL A 24 0.40 -3.79 -10.68
C VAL A 24 1.00 -5.14 -11.11
N ILE A 25 1.82 -5.76 -10.26
CA ILE A 25 2.42 -7.06 -10.58
C ILE A 25 1.35 -8.13 -10.78
N VAL A 26 0.32 -8.16 -9.93
CA VAL A 26 -0.83 -9.09 -10.08
C VAL A 26 -1.59 -8.82 -11.37
N PHE A 27 -1.83 -7.55 -11.69
CA PHE A 27 -2.52 -7.18 -12.93
C PHE A 27 -1.71 -7.61 -14.16
N VAL A 28 -0.41 -7.35 -14.17
CA VAL A 28 0.51 -7.80 -15.23
C VAL A 28 0.53 -9.33 -15.31
N ASN A 29 0.63 -10.02 -14.17
CA ASN A 29 0.61 -11.48 -14.14
C ASN A 29 -0.71 -12.05 -14.68
N PHE A 30 -1.84 -11.41 -14.39
CA PHE A 30 -3.15 -11.80 -14.91
C PHE A 30 -3.27 -11.60 -16.42
N VAL A 31 -2.70 -10.51 -16.96
CA VAL A 31 -2.72 -10.24 -18.41
C VAL A 31 -1.80 -11.20 -19.17
N PHE A 32 -0.57 -11.38 -18.70
CA PHE A 32 0.47 -12.11 -19.42
C PHE A 32 0.63 -13.57 -18.98
N HIS A 33 -0.11 -14.03 -17.97
CA HIS A 33 -0.04 -15.39 -17.43
C HIS A 33 1.40 -15.84 -17.11
N LEU A 34 2.17 -14.98 -16.44
CA LEU A 34 3.61 -15.18 -16.22
C LEU A 34 3.91 -16.28 -15.21
N THR A 35 3.06 -16.44 -14.19
CA THR A 35 3.23 -17.45 -13.13
C THR A 35 1.92 -17.85 -12.46
N ASP A 36 1.83 -19.12 -12.05
CA ASP A 36 0.74 -19.72 -11.27
C ASP A 36 0.87 -19.51 -9.75
N ALA A 37 1.76 -18.63 -9.31
CA ALA A 37 1.97 -18.39 -7.90
C ALA A 37 0.68 -17.89 -7.22
N LEU A 38 0.24 -18.56 -6.15
CA LEU A 38 -1.06 -18.33 -5.50
C LEU A 38 -1.29 -16.86 -5.12
N TRP A 39 -0.27 -16.18 -4.57
CA TRP A 39 -0.31 -14.76 -4.19
C TRP A 39 -0.35 -13.78 -5.38
N LEU A 40 -0.11 -14.23 -6.61
CA LEU A 40 -0.16 -13.42 -7.82
C LEU A 40 -1.44 -13.65 -8.64
N GLN A 41 -2.37 -14.41 -8.09
CA GLN A 41 -3.70 -14.58 -8.68
C GLN A 41 -4.52 -13.30 -8.55
N ILE A 42 -5.34 -13.02 -9.56
CA ILE A 42 -6.21 -11.83 -9.62
C ILE A 42 -7.14 -11.70 -8.40
N TYR A 43 -7.47 -12.82 -7.73
CA TYR A 43 -8.26 -12.82 -6.50
C TYR A 43 -7.64 -11.95 -5.39
N PHE A 44 -6.31 -11.94 -5.28
CA PHE A 44 -5.59 -11.18 -4.25
C PHE A 44 -5.46 -9.68 -4.56
N ILE A 45 -5.85 -9.22 -5.76
CA ILE A 45 -5.78 -7.80 -6.13
C ILE A 45 -6.57 -6.91 -5.15
N ARG A 46 -7.67 -7.43 -4.60
CA ARG A 46 -8.49 -6.73 -3.60
C ARG A 46 -7.70 -6.43 -2.33
N LEU A 47 -6.87 -7.37 -1.87
CA LEU A 47 -6.02 -7.19 -0.70
C LEU A 47 -4.97 -6.12 -0.94
N TYR A 48 -4.33 -6.13 -2.10
CA TYR A 48 -3.28 -5.15 -2.44
C TYR A 48 -3.84 -3.74 -2.64
N LEU A 49 -5.00 -3.61 -3.26
CA LEU A 49 -5.74 -2.35 -3.34
C LEU A 49 -6.17 -1.86 -1.97
N PHE A 50 -6.67 -2.74 -1.10
CA PHE A 50 -7.00 -2.39 0.28
C PHE A 50 -5.76 -1.89 1.04
N LEU A 51 -4.62 -2.57 0.89
CA LEU A 51 -3.35 -2.18 1.49
C LEU A 51 -2.89 -0.80 1.01
N ALA A 52 -3.04 -0.53 -0.29
CA ALA A 52 -2.79 0.79 -0.86
C ALA A 52 -3.71 1.86 -0.22
N VAL A 53 -5.01 1.64 -0.20
CA VAL A 53 -5.98 2.59 0.40
C VAL A 53 -5.69 2.82 1.89
N ALA A 54 -5.40 1.77 2.65
CA ALA A 54 -5.05 1.88 4.06
C ALA A 54 -3.74 2.68 4.28
N GLY A 55 -2.71 2.41 3.46
CA GLY A 55 -1.43 3.10 3.53
C GLY A 55 -1.55 4.59 3.26
N ILE A 56 -2.32 4.99 2.23
CA ILE A 56 -2.51 6.41 1.92
C ILE A 56 -3.37 7.11 2.97
N LEU A 57 -4.41 6.45 3.49
CA LEU A 57 -5.22 7.01 4.58
C LEU A 57 -4.37 7.25 5.85
N LEU A 58 -3.50 6.31 6.20
CA LEU A 58 -2.57 6.46 7.32
C LEU A 58 -1.60 7.64 7.11
N TYR A 59 -1.06 7.77 5.90
CA TYR A 59 -0.20 8.89 5.53
C TYR A 59 -0.93 10.24 5.68
N ILE A 60 -2.16 10.34 5.17
CA ILE A 60 -3.00 11.54 5.24
C ILE A 60 -3.34 11.86 6.70
N LEU A 61 -3.80 10.88 7.48
CA LEU A 61 -4.17 11.06 8.88
C LEU A 61 -3.04 11.67 9.71
N ILE A 62 -1.83 11.16 9.53
CA ILE A 62 -0.65 11.66 10.26
C ILE A 62 -0.25 13.04 9.78
N THR A 63 -0.34 13.28 8.47
CA THR A 63 -0.06 14.60 7.89
C THR A 63 -1.03 15.67 8.43
N PHE A 64 -2.32 15.35 8.53
CA PHE A 64 -3.32 16.26 9.13
C PHE A 64 -3.12 16.44 10.64
N ARG A 65 -2.80 15.36 11.37
CA ARG A 65 -2.54 15.45 12.82
C ARG A 65 -1.41 16.44 13.12
N ARG A 66 -0.36 16.44 12.29
CA ARG A 66 0.80 17.33 12.47
C ARG A 66 0.56 18.79 12.08
N LYS A 67 -0.55 19.12 11.43
CA LYS A 67 -0.96 20.50 11.10
C LYS A 67 -1.75 21.17 12.23
N LYS A 68 -2.22 20.39 13.20
CA LYS A 68 -2.97 20.85 14.38
C LYS A 68 -2.09 21.09 15.61
N GLU A 69 -0.88 20.54 15.62
CA GLU A 69 0.22 20.96 16.51
C GLU A 69 0.99 22.10 15.85
#